data_AF-A0AA36EEF8-F1
#
_entry.id   AF-A0AA36EEF8-F1
#
_cell.length_a   1.000
_cell.length_b   1.000
_cell.length_c   1.000
_cell.angle_alpha   90.00
_cell.angle_beta   90.00
_cell.angle_gamma   90.00
#
_symmetry.space_group_name_H-M   'P 1'
#
loop_
_entity.id
_entity.type
_entity.pdbx_description
1 polymer ?
#
loop_
_entity_poly.entity_id
_entity_poly.type
_entity_poly.pdbx_seq_one_letter_code
_entity_poly.pdbx_strand_id
1 'polypeptide(L)'
;MDSHLKKLFTRYNEQFGSGPGLGTGSGTCLMNIENISPSFIKSLYKAAASLYRTDPWKRFQPDHLFGLKVGKDSDWPGKKQLFPCVQFIGGNGGDLAVYLFRSESDAKKMTGSRETIRVPNLEIMRATYEVESLMLPSHKKMIKSLCLEISGDNRYPVFDICRCNSSGELQCRNPTIEELRFIYGVMKSVSLVHSLLQEDYNTSKWSKSIRFDPFIETVDVQFPSEMSKSNNLVAVTISHPPGHGYTEKVNSNPGSTQSTPTKKPEKVNSNLDLRRCAQCDKEVPGDQITICDHCKGVIYCDSFCQKQHWKESHKAECGLYKAMMEREEELAIPAFTFPCSNSDVHPCKYLETIGVHRKGMWRRKCPCFSHCPFGSLPTTDQIQDSWGGLNDDEYPHEKSNSKSKSKSKSNPVILSGWPEYYNLRSLPLSSPVAHILSHPLTVYYILTTLSITSKNLLLKGKEVILHYIGPEEELDWMLAFSEIDSTLNGLGNLQIVMIGPKVPSTLSGLTFQTGTHVRVNMVKGIYQEEVSFLPWPDLVVGLNCGFESSSSWFGALEVVKSKNLPGFFTDQSEVLCGKAKQVIRGAGLHITHPVTPNPFRSPVRNFGVSSNLPSYSNGFVFGVNT
;
A
#
# COMPACT_ATOMS: atom_id res chain seq x y z
N MET A 1 -18.30 -58.39 -20.55
CA MET A 1 -18.35 -57.24 -21.48
C MET A 1 -18.22 -55.89 -20.77
N ASP A 2 -17.03 -55.47 -20.35
CA ASP A 2 -16.13 -56.16 -19.44
C ASP A 2 -15.35 -55.10 -18.66
N SER A 3 -14.86 -55.43 -17.47
CA SER A 3 -14.20 -54.50 -16.52
C SER A 3 -13.14 -53.57 -17.15
N HIS A 4 -12.58 -53.96 -18.29
CA HIS A 4 -11.71 -53.18 -19.14
C HIS A 4 -12.33 -51.87 -19.67
N LEU A 5 -13.58 -51.89 -20.15
CA LEU A 5 -14.30 -50.70 -20.61
C LEU A 5 -14.61 -49.76 -19.45
N LYS A 6 -14.95 -50.31 -18.27
CA LYS A 6 -15.18 -49.51 -17.05
C LYS A 6 -13.88 -48.87 -16.57
N LYS A 7 -12.76 -49.60 -16.55
CA LYS A 7 -11.41 -49.04 -16.29
C LYS A 7 -10.98 -48.02 -17.34
N LEU A 8 -11.31 -48.25 -18.61
CA LEU A 8 -10.99 -47.33 -19.69
C LEU A 8 -11.82 -46.05 -19.55
N PHE A 9 -13.12 -46.15 -19.25
CA PHE A 9 -13.99 -45.00 -18.96
C PHE A 9 -13.65 -44.30 -17.65
N THR A 10 -13.17 -45.01 -16.62
CA THR A 10 -12.67 -44.38 -15.40
C THR A 10 -11.36 -43.65 -15.68
N ARG A 11 -10.39 -44.25 -16.38
CA ARG A 11 -9.17 -43.55 -16.82
C ARG A 11 -9.48 -42.39 -17.76
N TYR A 12 -10.43 -42.57 -18.67
CA TYR A 12 -10.87 -41.53 -19.59
C TYR A 12 -11.59 -40.42 -18.82
N ASN A 13 -12.44 -40.71 -17.83
CA ASN A 13 -13.06 -39.68 -16.99
C ASN A 13 -12.06 -39.01 -16.04
N GLU A 14 -11.03 -39.71 -15.57
CA GLU A 14 -9.93 -39.16 -14.76
C GLU A 14 -9.00 -38.27 -15.58
N GLN A 15 -8.74 -38.63 -16.84
CA GLN A 15 -7.83 -37.93 -17.75
C GLN A 15 -8.55 -36.84 -18.57
N PHE A 16 -9.86 -36.99 -18.76
CA PHE A 16 -10.66 -36.25 -19.73
C PHE A 16 -12.10 -35.93 -19.23
N GLY A 17 -12.54 -36.25 -18.02
CA GLY A 17 -13.85 -35.81 -17.48
C GLY A 17 -15.12 -36.24 -18.24
N SER A 18 -16.28 -36.00 -17.62
CA SER A 18 -17.59 -36.41 -18.15
C SER A 18 -18.23 -35.31 -19.00
N GLY A 19 -17.99 -35.32 -20.32
CA GLY A 19 -18.72 -34.50 -21.29
C GLY A 19 -17.91 -34.22 -22.56
N PRO A 20 -18.57 -33.94 -23.71
CA PRO A 20 -17.88 -33.65 -24.97
C PRO A 20 -17.22 -32.27 -24.88
N GLY A 21 -15.99 -32.22 -24.34
CA GLY A 21 -15.25 -30.99 -24.00
C GLY A 21 -14.33 -31.18 -22.79
N LEU A 22 -13.58 -32.27 -22.83
CA LEU A 22 -13.07 -33.12 -21.77
C LEU A 22 -12.14 -32.51 -20.66
N GLY A 23 -12.56 -32.65 -19.37
CA GLY A 23 -11.73 -32.73 -18.15
C GLY A 23 -12.51 -32.48 -16.83
N THR A 24 -12.38 -33.30 -15.77
CA THR A 24 -12.75 -32.86 -14.40
C THR A 24 -11.80 -31.73 -14.04
N GLY A 25 -12.29 -30.49 -14.11
CA GLY A 25 -11.47 -29.28 -14.09
C GLY A 25 -10.53 -29.20 -12.89
N SER A 26 -9.26 -29.56 -13.10
CA SER A 26 -8.19 -29.26 -12.16
C SER A 26 -7.86 -27.78 -12.25
N GLY A 27 -8.15 -27.04 -11.20
CA GLY A 27 -7.81 -25.62 -11.07
C GLY A 27 -8.57 -24.64 -11.95
N THR A 28 -9.51 -25.11 -12.77
CA THR A 28 -10.16 -24.27 -13.78
C THR A 28 -11.42 -23.58 -13.29
N CYS A 29 -12.10 -24.10 -12.25
CA CYS A 29 -13.28 -23.45 -11.67
C CYS A 29 -13.22 -23.50 -10.14
N LEU A 30 -12.59 -22.49 -9.55
CA LEU A 30 -12.44 -22.38 -8.09
C LEU A 30 -13.79 -22.31 -7.37
N MET A 31 -14.86 -21.89 -8.05
CA MET A 31 -16.23 -21.88 -7.50
C MET A 31 -16.73 -23.28 -7.08
N ASN A 32 -16.09 -24.36 -7.52
CA ASN A 32 -16.44 -25.73 -7.14
C ASN A 32 -15.81 -26.16 -5.81
N ILE A 33 -15.00 -25.30 -5.17
CA ILE A 33 -14.34 -25.58 -3.90
C ILE A 33 -15.30 -25.24 -2.76
N GLU A 34 -15.52 -26.18 -1.84
CA GLU A 34 -16.40 -25.98 -0.70
C GLU A 34 -15.95 -24.79 0.15
N ASN A 35 -16.93 -23.99 0.60
CA ASN A 35 -16.74 -22.82 1.48
C ASN A 35 -15.87 -21.69 0.91
N ILE A 36 -15.59 -21.68 -0.40
CA ILE A 36 -14.89 -20.57 -1.04
C ILE A 36 -15.86 -19.42 -1.34
N SER A 37 -15.44 -18.17 -1.14
CA SER A 37 -16.23 -17.02 -1.54
C SER A 37 -15.75 -16.43 -2.87
N PRO A 38 -16.65 -15.82 -3.66
CA PRO A 38 -16.27 -15.02 -4.83
C PRO A 38 -15.26 -13.92 -4.52
N SER A 39 -15.35 -13.29 -3.34
CA SER A 39 -14.43 -12.24 -2.90
C SER A 39 -13.01 -12.75 -2.63
N PHE A 40 -12.88 -13.96 -2.08
CA PHE A 40 -11.59 -14.59 -1.90
C PHE A 40 -10.97 -14.99 -3.24
N ILE A 41 -11.76 -15.50 -4.18
CA ILE A 41 -11.29 -15.76 -5.56
C ILE A 41 -10.77 -14.48 -6.21
N LYS A 42 -11.49 -13.36 -6.09
CA LYS A 42 -11.00 -12.05 -6.57
C LYS A 42 -9.67 -11.66 -5.92
N SER A 43 -9.55 -11.84 -4.60
CA SER A 43 -8.32 -11.52 -3.86
C SER A 43 -7.14 -12.40 -4.29
N LEU A 44 -7.40 -13.68 -4.57
CA LEU A 44 -6.41 -14.63 -5.07
C LEU A 44 -5.90 -14.22 -6.47
N TYR A 45 -6.80 -13.81 -7.37
CA TYR A 45 -6.41 -13.31 -8.69
C TYR A 45 -5.65 -11.99 -8.61
N LYS A 46 -6.04 -11.08 -7.71
CA LYS A 46 -5.28 -9.85 -7.43
C LYS A 46 -3.86 -10.15 -6.95
N ALA A 47 -3.70 -11.12 -6.06
CA ALA A 47 -2.39 -11.54 -5.56
C ALA A 47 -1.51 -12.15 -6.66
N ALA A 48 -2.08 -12.99 -7.52
CA ALA A 48 -1.37 -13.56 -8.67
C ALA A 48 -0.97 -12.48 -9.69
N ALA A 49 -1.88 -11.57 -10.03
CA ALA A 49 -1.58 -10.45 -10.91
C ALA A 49 -0.49 -9.53 -10.32
N SER A 50 -0.53 -9.29 -9.01
CA SER A 50 0.52 -8.56 -8.30
C SER A 50 1.87 -9.25 -8.42
N LEU A 51 1.95 -10.55 -8.18
CA LEU A 51 3.20 -11.31 -8.32
C LEU A 51 3.69 -11.32 -9.76
N TYR A 52 2.76 -11.40 -10.72
CA TYR A 52 3.11 -11.39 -12.13
C TYR A 52 3.79 -10.07 -12.52
N ARG A 53 3.20 -8.94 -12.09
CA ARG A 53 3.69 -7.58 -12.39
C ARG A 53 5.08 -7.29 -11.82
N THR A 54 5.55 -8.03 -10.82
CA THR A 54 6.90 -7.83 -10.28
C THR A 54 7.99 -8.60 -11.05
N ASP A 55 7.63 -9.31 -12.12
CA ASP A 55 8.55 -10.00 -13.04
C ASP A 55 9.59 -10.92 -12.36
N PRO A 56 9.23 -11.77 -11.38
CA PRO A 56 10.20 -12.62 -10.69
C PRO A 56 10.95 -13.56 -11.65
N TRP A 57 10.30 -14.05 -12.71
CA TRP A 57 10.92 -14.96 -13.70
C TRP A 57 12.03 -14.32 -14.55
N LYS A 58 12.20 -12.99 -14.54
CA LYS A 58 13.39 -12.35 -15.14
C LYS A 58 14.65 -12.58 -14.31
N ARG A 59 14.48 -12.86 -13.02
CA ARG A 59 15.55 -13.07 -12.04
C ARG A 59 15.73 -14.53 -11.65
N PHE A 60 14.64 -15.29 -11.61
CA PHE A 60 14.66 -16.67 -11.14
C PHE A 60 14.56 -17.66 -12.30
N GLN A 61 15.45 -18.66 -12.27
CA GLN A 61 15.44 -19.78 -13.19
C GLN A 61 14.80 -21.02 -12.53
N PRO A 62 14.39 -22.04 -13.29
CA PRO A 62 13.77 -23.24 -12.75
C PRO A 62 14.59 -24.01 -11.71
N ASP A 63 15.91 -23.83 -11.63
CA ASP A 63 16.78 -24.45 -10.62
C ASP A 63 16.84 -23.69 -9.28
N HIS A 64 16.21 -22.51 -9.20
CA HIS A 64 16.17 -21.66 -8.02
C HIS A 64 15.07 -22.13 -7.04
N LEU A 65 15.50 -22.63 -5.87
CA LEU A 65 14.64 -23.04 -4.76
C LEU A 65 14.84 -22.11 -3.56
N PHE A 66 13.74 -21.64 -2.96
CA PHE A 66 13.79 -20.83 -1.75
C PHE A 66 12.71 -21.24 -0.76
N GLY A 67 13.02 -21.08 0.52
CA GLY A 67 12.09 -21.35 1.62
C GLY A 67 11.24 -20.11 1.91
N LEU A 68 9.96 -20.31 2.19
CA LEU A 68 9.09 -19.25 2.67
C LEU A 68 8.23 -19.76 3.83
N LYS A 69 8.16 -18.97 4.89
CA LYS A 69 7.28 -19.24 6.03
C LYS A 69 6.10 -18.28 6.00
N VAL A 70 4.89 -18.85 6.04
CA VAL A 70 3.63 -18.11 6.01
C VAL A 70 2.94 -18.29 7.36
N GLY A 71 2.89 -17.25 8.17
CA GLY A 71 2.34 -17.30 9.53
C GLY A 71 3.08 -18.27 10.48
N LYS A 72 2.43 -18.60 11.59
CA LYS A 72 2.91 -19.58 12.57
C LYS A 72 2.43 -20.97 12.18
N ASP A 73 3.18 -21.99 12.62
CA ASP A 73 2.79 -23.37 12.36
C ASP A 73 1.42 -23.71 12.97
N SER A 74 1.08 -23.08 14.10
CA SER A 74 -0.24 -23.18 14.75
C SER A 74 -1.42 -22.73 13.89
N ASP A 75 -1.17 -21.93 12.86
CA ASP A 75 -2.23 -21.36 12.01
C ASP A 75 -2.70 -22.36 10.95
N TRP A 76 -1.97 -23.47 10.79
CA TRP A 76 -2.23 -24.47 9.75
C TRP A 76 -2.76 -25.79 10.31
N PRO A 77 -3.57 -26.53 9.53
CA PRO A 77 -3.99 -27.89 9.88
C PRO A 77 -2.80 -28.78 10.22
N GLY A 78 -2.85 -29.44 11.38
CA GLY A 78 -1.75 -30.29 11.85
C GLY A 78 -0.55 -29.54 12.45
N LYS A 79 -0.69 -28.23 12.71
CA LYS A 79 0.33 -27.37 13.32
C LYS A 79 1.65 -27.38 12.54
N LYS A 80 1.59 -27.27 11.20
CA LYS A 80 2.75 -27.32 10.30
C LYS A 80 2.47 -26.60 8.99
N GLN A 81 3.46 -25.87 8.46
CA GLN A 81 3.40 -25.29 7.12
C GLN A 81 3.07 -26.35 6.05
N LEU A 82 2.21 -26.00 5.10
CA LEU A 82 1.78 -26.93 4.04
C LEU A 82 2.88 -27.13 2.97
N PHE A 83 3.41 -26.04 2.43
CA PHE A 83 4.41 -26.05 1.35
C PHE A 83 5.54 -25.04 1.59
N PRO A 84 6.52 -25.37 2.45
CA PRO A 84 7.55 -24.41 2.85
C PRO A 84 8.59 -24.10 1.77
N CYS A 85 8.60 -24.80 0.63
CA CYS A 85 9.59 -24.65 -0.42
C CYS A 85 8.94 -24.18 -1.73
N VAL A 86 9.48 -23.14 -2.34
CA VAL A 86 8.92 -22.47 -3.52
C VAL A 86 9.94 -22.45 -4.66
N GLN A 87 9.44 -22.55 -5.89
CA GLN A 87 10.20 -22.54 -7.13
C GLN A 87 9.45 -21.74 -8.20
N PHE A 88 10.18 -20.99 -9.02
CA PHE A 88 9.64 -20.34 -10.21
C PHE A 88 9.94 -21.17 -11.45
N ILE A 89 8.96 -21.32 -12.33
CA ILE A 89 9.10 -22.03 -13.61
C ILE A 89 8.86 -21.04 -14.75
N GLY A 90 9.69 -21.10 -15.78
CA GLY A 90 9.62 -20.21 -16.95
C GLY A 90 10.72 -19.14 -16.96
N GLY A 91 10.67 -18.23 -17.93
CA GLY A 91 11.69 -17.16 -18.13
C GLY A 91 12.42 -17.20 -19.49
N ASN A 92 12.50 -18.38 -20.12
CA ASN A 92 13.12 -18.58 -21.45
C ASN A 92 12.09 -18.70 -22.60
N GLY A 93 10.91 -18.09 -22.46
CA GLY A 93 9.83 -18.17 -23.46
C GLY A 93 8.84 -19.32 -23.28
N GLY A 94 8.89 -20.05 -22.17
CA GLY A 94 7.89 -21.06 -21.78
C GLY A 94 6.81 -20.52 -20.83
N ASP A 95 5.85 -21.37 -20.45
CA ASP A 95 4.79 -20.99 -19.50
C ASP A 95 5.35 -20.62 -18.13
N LEU A 96 4.84 -19.52 -17.58
CA LEU A 96 5.23 -18.99 -16.28
C LEU A 96 4.44 -19.69 -15.19
N ALA A 97 5.11 -20.16 -14.14
CA ALA A 97 4.45 -20.75 -12.99
C ALA A 97 5.22 -20.57 -11.68
N VAL A 98 4.52 -20.80 -10.58
CA VAL A 98 5.07 -20.92 -9.22
C VAL A 98 4.71 -22.30 -8.69
N TYR A 99 5.72 -23.09 -8.33
CA TYR A 99 5.58 -24.43 -7.78
C TYR A 99 5.92 -24.42 -6.29
N LEU A 100 5.10 -25.12 -5.51
CA LEU A 100 5.20 -25.19 -4.06
C LEU A 100 5.32 -26.66 -3.63
N PHE A 101 6.37 -26.97 -2.88
CA PHE A 101 6.74 -28.31 -2.43
C PHE A 101 6.61 -28.46 -0.92
N ARG A 102 6.25 -29.68 -0.48
CA ARG A 102 6.10 -30.03 0.95
C ARG A 102 7.44 -30.10 1.69
N SER A 103 8.56 -30.27 0.96
CA SER A 103 9.90 -30.23 1.52
C SER A 103 10.95 -29.90 0.46
N GLU A 104 12.14 -29.52 0.90
CA GLU A 104 13.28 -29.33 0.00
C GLU A 104 13.74 -30.63 -0.67
N SER A 105 13.61 -31.76 0.04
CA SER A 105 13.89 -33.09 -0.52
C SER A 105 12.96 -33.40 -1.68
N ASP A 106 11.68 -33.06 -1.54
CA ASP A 106 10.67 -33.23 -2.58
C ASP A 106 10.98 -32.36 -3.80
N ALA A 107 11.31 -31.09 -3.56
CA ALA A 107 11.71 -30.15 -4.62
C ALA A 107 12.94 -30.66 -5.39
N LYS A 108 13.98 -31.13 -4.67
CA LYS A 108 15.21 -31.69 -5.28
C LYS A 108 14.95 -32.94 -6.10
N LYS A 109 14.08 -33.84 -5.64
CA LYS A 109 13.70 -35.03 -6.41
C LYS A 109 12.96 -34.66 -7.70
N MET A 110 12.16 -33.58 -7.67
CA MET A 110 11.34 -33.14 -8.80
C MET A 110 12.02 -32.11 -9.72
N THR A 111 13.23 -31.66 -9.41
CA THR A 111 13.94 -30.64 -10.20
C THR A 111 15.13 -31.27 -10.93
N GLY A 112 15.05 -31.32 -12.26
CA GLY A 112 16.13 -31.81 -13.14
C GLY A 112 16.87 -30.68 -13.85
N SER A 113 17.88 -31.02 -14.64
CA SER A 113 18.75 -30.04 -15.30
C SER A 113 18.07 -29.15 -16.34
N ARG A 114 16.86 -29.50 -16.82
CA ARG A 114 16.10 -28.73 -17.83
C ARG A 114 14.57 -28.79 -17.70
N GLU A 115 13.99 -29.70 -16.91
CA GLU A 115 12.54 -29.88 -16.77
C GLU A 115 12.19 -30.41 -15.36
N THR A 116 10.95 -30.21 -14.92
CA THR A 116 10.44 -30.83 -13.69
C THR A 116 10.33 -32.34 -13.86
N ILE A 117 11.16 -33.09 -13.12
CA ILE A 117 11.17 -34.55 -13.09
C ILE A 117 9.88 -35.04 -12.44
N ARG A 118 9.15 -35.90 -13.15
CA ARG A 118 7.91 -36.50 -12.68
C ARG A 118 8.19 -37.64 -11.71
N VAL A 119 8.40 -37.29 -10.44
CA VAL A 119 8.55 -38.25 -9.34
C VAL A 119 7.20 -38.85 -8.98
N PRO A 120 7.06 -40.19 -9.00
CA PRO A 120 5.82 -40.85 -8.61
C PRO A 120 5.40 -40.49 -7.17
N ASN A 121 4.10 -40.29 -6.99
CA ASN A 121 3.45 -40.15 -5.69
C ASN A 121 3.75 -38.87 -4.89
N LEU A 122 4.29 -37.84 -5.54
CA LEU A 122 4.57 -36.54 -4.92
C LEU A 122 3.54 -35.50 -5.38
N GLU A 123 2.86 -34.85 -4.42
CA GLU A 123 1.95 -33.73 -4.70
C GLU A 123 2.70 -32.40 -4.72
N ILE A 124 2.46 -31.60 -5.75
CA ILE A 124 2.94 -30.22 -5.90
C ILE A 124 1.72 -29.31 -6.01
N MET A 125 1.76 -28.18 -5.31
CA MET A 125 0.81 -27.09 -5.53
C MET A 125 1.37 -26.14 -6.59
N ARG A 126 0.56 -25.78 -7.60
CA ARG A 126 0.98 -24.93 -8.71
C ARG A 126 0.07 -23.72 -8.87
N ALA A 127 0.68 -22.59 -9.22
CA ALA A 127 0.01 -21.45 -9.84
C ALA A 127 0.63 -21.22 -11.22
N THR A 128 -0.07 -21.59 -12.30
CA THR A 128 0.38 -21.41 -13.69
C THR A 128 -0.32 -20.21 -14.33
N TYR A 129 0.35 -19.49 -15.22
CA TYR A 129 -0.22 -18.33 -15.92
C TYR A 129 -0.55 -18.70 -17.38
N GLU A 130 -1.78 -19.17 -17.59
CA GLU A 130 -2.24 -19.66 -18.89
C GLU A 130 -2.82 -18.54 -19.76
N VAL A 131 -2.68 -18.68 -21.07
CA VAL A 131 -3.28 -17.74 -22.04
C VAL A 131 -4.78 -18.01 -22.12
N GLU A 132 -5.60 -16.95 -22.12
CA GLU A 132 -7.06 -17.05 -22.14
C GLU A 132 -7.56 -17.93 -23.28
N SER A 133 -6.96 -17.85 -24.48
CA SER A 133 -7.36 -18.67 -25.63
C SER A 133 -7.32 -20.18 -25.34
N LEU A 134 -6.37 -20.64 -24.52
CA LEU A 134 -6.15 -22.04 -24.16
C LEU A 134 -7.00 -22.52 -22.98
N MET A 135 -7.66 -21.60 -22.26
CA MET A 135 -8.45 -21.96 -21.08
C MET A 135 -9.75 -22.69 -21.40
N LEU A 136 -10.13 -23.60 -20.48
CA LEU A 136 -11.40 -24.30 -20.52
C LEU A 136 -12.59 -23.33 -20.44
N PRO A 137 -13.73 -23.64 -21.09
CA PRO A 137 -14.92 -22.78 -21.08
C PRO A 137 -15.45 -22.45 -19.68
N SER A 138 -15.37 -23.39 -18.74
CA SER A 138 -15.80 -23.19 -17.34
C SER A 138 -14.96 -22.13 -16.63
N HIS A 139 -13.65 -22.10 -16.89
CA HIS A 139 -12.73 -21.09 -16.36
C HIS A 139 -13.01 -19.71 -16.94
N LYS A 140 -13.15 -19.62 -18.26
CA LYS A 140 -13.54 -18.38 -18.95
C LYS A 140 -14.84 -17.82 -18.40
N LYS A 141 -15.83 -18.67 -18.13
CA LYS A 141 -17.11 -18.28 -17.53
C LYS A 141 -16.92 -17.73 -16.11
N MET A 142 -16.10 -18.37 -15.28
CA MET A 142 -15.77 -17.88 -13.94
C MET A 142 -15.07 -16.52 -13.98
N ILE A 143 -14.05 -16.36 -14.82
CA ILE A 143 -13.30 -15.12 -15.02
C ILE A 143 -14.24 -13.97 -15.38
N LYS A 144 -15.10 -14.19 -16.39
CA LYS A 144 -16.07 -13.17 -16.85
C LYS A 144 -17.12 -12.86 -15.80
N SER A 145 -17.70 -13.88 -15.16
CA SER A 145 -18.74 -13.72 -14.14
C SER A 145 -18.27 -12.92 -12.92
N LEU A 146 -17.04 -13.17 -12.48
CA LEU A 146 -16.49 -12.52 -11.28
C LEU A 146 -15.67 -11.26 -11.59
N CYS A 147 -15.49 -10.90 -12.87
CA CYS A 147 -14.59 -9.82 -13.30
C CYS A 147 -13.19 -10.00 -12.70
N LEU A 148 -12.62 -11.19 -12.88
CA LEU A 148 -11.32 -11.53 -12.28
C LEU A 148 -10.18 -10.81 -13.00
N GLU A 149 -9.16 -10.43 -12.21
CA GLU A 149 -8.04 -9.64 -12.70
C GLU A 149 -7.12 -10.46 -13.61
N ILE A 150 -6.74 -9.84 -14.72
CA ILE A 150 -5.74 -10.35 -15.67
C ILE A 150 -4.33 -10.18 -15.10
N SER A 151 -3.47 -11.18 -15.24
CA SER A 151 -2.09 -11.11 -14.71
C SER A 151 -1.10 -10.48 -15.68
N GLY A 152 -1.20 -10.80 -16.96
CA GLY A 152 -0.34 -10.29 -18.05
C GLY A 152 -1.03 -10.45 -19.41
N ASP A 153 -0.32 -10.29 -20.52
CA ASP A 153 -0.86 -10.30 -21.90
C ASP A 153 -1.83 -11.47 -22.18
N ASN A 154 -3.13 -11.24 -21.96
CA ASN A 154 -4.20 -12.23 -21.99
C ASN A 154 -3.93 -13.48 -21.14
N ARG A 155 -3.29 -13.34 -19.97
CA ARG A 155 -2.99 -14.47 -19.06
C ARG A 155 -3.75 -14.39 -17.74
N TYR A 156 -4.27 -15.53 -17.29
CA TYR A 156 -4.88 -15.68 -15.96
C TYR A 156 -4.27 -16.85 -15.20
N PRO A 157 -4.26 -16.78 -13.85
CA PRO A 157 -3.73 -17.85 -13.04
C PRO A 157 -4.68 -19.07 -13.03
N VAL A 158 -4.09 -20.26 -13.09
CA VAL A 158 -4.74 -21.55 -12.80
C VAL A 158 -4.06 -22.12 -11.55
N PHE A 159 -4.86 -22.60 -10.60
CA PHE A 159 -4.38 -23.13 -9.32
C PHE A 159 -4.75 -24.58 -9.17
N ASP A 160 -3.79 -25.49 -9.13
CA ASP A 160 -4.05 -26.92 -8.99
C ASP A 160 -3.05 -27.63 -8.09
N ILE A 161 -3.44 -28.81 -7.61
CA ILE A 161 -2.54 -29.76 -6.98
C ILE A 161 -2.31 -30.88 -7.97
N CYS A 162 -1.06 -31.13 -8.34
CA CYS A 162 -0.71 -32.18 -9.28
C CYS A 162 0.20 -33.23 -8.67
N ARG A 163 -0.01 -34.48 -9.07
CA ARG A 163 0.75 -35.66 -8.68
C ARG A 163 1.06 -36.50 -9.90
N CYS A 164 2.26 -37.05 -9.97
CA CYS A 164 2.58 -38.06 -10.97
C CYS A 164 2.21 -39.45 -10.45
N ASN A 165 1.54 -40.26 -11.27
CA ASN A 165 1.34 -41.68 -10.96
C ASN A 165 2.61 -42.50 -11.28
N SER A 166 2.64 -43.77 -10.88
CA SER A 166 3.77 -44.68 -11.12
C SER A 166 4.11 -44.92 -12.59
N SER A 167 3.20 -44.56 -13.51
CA SER A 167 3.39 -44.64 -14.97
C SER A 167 3.86 -43.33 -15.63
N GLY A 168 4.12 -42.27 -14.85
CA GLY A 168 4.61 -41.00 -15.42
C GLY A 168 3.50 -40.02 -15.85
N GLU A 169 2.23 -40.37 -15.69
CA GLU A 169 1.11 -39.50 -16.04
C GLU A 169 0.80 -38.51 -14.92
N LEU A 170 0.52 -37.27 -15.31
CA LEU A 170 0.16 -36.19 -14.40
C LEU A 170 -1.34 -36.25 -14.10
N GLN A 171 -1.69 -36.32 -12.82
CA GLN A 171 -3.05 -36.24 -12.31
C GLN A 171 -3.17 -34.97 -11.48
N CYS A 172 -4.17 -34.12 -11.78
CA CYS A 172 -4.36 -32.85 -11.10
C CYS A 172 -5.76 -32.77 -10.48
N ARG A 173 -5.87 -32.09 -9.33
CA ARG A 173 -7.12 -31.84 -8.61
C ARG A 173 -7.25 -30.36 -8.23
N ASN A 174 -8.47 -29.95 -7.88
CA ASN A 174 -8.67 -28.65 -7.24
C ASN A 174 -7.95 -28.60 -5.87
N PRO A 175 -7.33 -27.47 -5.52
CA PRO A 175 -6.80 -27.24 -4.19
C PRO A 175 -7.95 -27.14 -3.17
N THR A 176 -7.67 -27.49 -1.92
CA THR A 176 -8.53 -27.21 -0.78
C THR A 176 -8.49 -25.71 -0.44
N ILE A 177 -9.46 -25.23 0.33
CA ILE A 177 -9.48 -23.82 0.79
C ILE A 177 -8.22 -23.46 1.59
N GLU A 178 -7.68 -24.38 2.38
CA GLU A 178 -6.45 -24.16 3.15
C GLU A 178 -5.21 -24.09 2.26
N GLU A 179 -5.14 -24.92 1.21
CA GLU A 179 -4.08 -24.84 0.20
C GLU A 179 -4.16 -23.52 -0.59
N LEU A 180 -5.38 -23.02 -0.86
CA LEU A 180 -5.57 -21.71 -1.48
C LEU A 180 -5.19 -20.54 -0.56
N ARG A 181 -5.49 -20.63 0.75
CA ARG A 181 -5.06 -19.64 1.75
C ARG A 181 -3.54 -19.58 1.84
N PHE A 182 -2.90 -20.75 1.81
CA PHE A 182 -1.44 -20.85 1.82
C PHE A 182 -0.84 -20.20 0.58
N ILE A 183 -1.26 -20.57 -0.63
CA ILE A 183 -0.68 -19.99 -1.85
C ILE A 183 -1.01 -18.50 -2.01
N TYR A 184 -2.17 -18.03 -1.52
CA TYR A 184 -2.46 -16.60 -1.44
C TYR A 184 -1.41 -15.88 -0.59
N GLY A 185 -1.11 -16.42 0.60
CA GLY A 185 -0.06 -15.92 1.48
C GLY A 185 1.29 -15.90 0.77
N VAL A 186 1.68 -17.02 0.15
CA VAL A 186 2.93 -17.12 -0.64
C VAL A 186 2.99 -16.05 -1.72
N MET A 187 1.98 -15.89 -2.57
CA MET A 187 2.03 -14.91 -3.67
C MET A 187 2.14 -13.47 -3.16
N LYS A 188 1.41 -13.11 -2.10
CA LYS A 188 1.49 -11.78 -1.48
C LYS A 188 2.87 -11.52 -0.87
N SER A 189 3.41 -12.49 -0.14
CA SER A 189 4.73 -12.41 0.47
C SER A 189 5.82 -12.29 -0.59
N VAL A 190 5.82 -13.21 -1.55
CA VAL A 190 6.82 -13.28 -2.61
C VAL A 190 6.81 -12.00 -3.43
N SER A 191 5.64 -11.43 -3.75
CA SER A 191 5.55 -10.12 -4.45
C SER A 191 6.32 -9.00 -3.75
N LEU A 192 6.46 -9.07 -2.43
CA LEU A 192 7.13 -8.05 -1.62
C LEU A 192 8.62 -8.33 -1.41
N VAL A 193 9.00 -9.61 -1.26
CA VAL A 193 10.35 -9.99 -0.83
C VAL A 193 11.21 -10.60 -1.92
N HIS A 194 10.65 -11.04 -3.05
CA HIS A 194 11.42 -11.71 -4.09
C HIS A 194 12.57 -10.83 -4.62
N SER A 195 12.42 -9.51 -4.56
CA SER A 195 13.48 -8.61 -4.99
C SER A 195 14.72 -8.62 -4.08
N LEU A 196 14.58 -9.11 -2.85
CA LEU A 196 15.60 -9.15 -1.80
C LEU A 196 16.37 -10.48 -1.76
N LEU A 197 15.91 -11.50 -2.49
CA LEU A 197 16.57 -12.80 -2.56
C LEU A 197 17.92 -12.68 -3.30
N GLN A 198 19.00 -13.16 -2.67
CA GLN A 198 20.35 -13.22 -3.21
C GLN A 198 20.87 -14.65 -3.39
N GLU A 199 21.59 -14.89 -4.49
CA GLU A 199 22.22 -16.20 -4.78
C GLU A 199 23.33 -16.53 -3.77
N ASP A 200 23.34 -17.75 -3.21
CA ASP A 200 24.42 -18.22 -2.33
C ASP A 200 25.67 -18.59 -3.14
N TYR A 201 26.73 -17.80 -3.00
CA TYR A 201 28.01 -18.01 -3.67
C TYR A 201 28.87 -19.12 -3.02
N ASN A 202 28.44 -19.74 -1.91
CA ASN A 202 29.25 -20.74 -1.17
C ASN A 202 29.08 -22.20 -1.64
N THR A 203 28.43 -22.47 -2.77
CA THR A 203 28.28 -23.84 -3.29
C THR A 203 29.31 -24.20 -4.36
N SER A 204 29.97 -25.36 -4.18
CA SER A 204 30.97 -25.90 -5.11
C SER A 204 30.44 -26.02 -6.54
N LYS A 205 31.31 -25.67 -7.51
CA LYS A 205 31.08 -25.51 -8.97
C LYS A 205 30.37 -26.66 -9.74
N TRP A 206 29.94 -27.74 -9.07
CA TRP A 206 29.38 -28.94 -9.71
C TRP A 206 27.99 -29.37 -9.21
N SER A 207 27.32 -28.57 -8.37
CA SER A 207 25.89 -28.73 -8.10
C SER A 207 25.13 -27.47 -8.50
N LYS A 208 24.48 -27.49 -9.67
CA LYS A 208 23.53 -26.47 -10.13
C LYS A 208 22.24 -26.47 -9.30
N SER A 209 22.37 -26.14 -8.03
CA SER A 209 21.25 -25.87 -7.13
C SER A 209 21.66 -24.62 -6.38
N ILE A 210 21.51 -23.47 -7.03
CA ILE A 210 21.70 -22.18 -6.38
C ILE A 210 20.61 -22.08 -5.30
N ARG A 211 21.01 -22.35 -4.06
CA ARG A 211 20.21 -21.98 -2.89
C ARG A 211 20.39 -20.48 -2.69
N PHE A 212 19.36 -19.80 -2.24
CA PHE A 212 19.49 -18.42 -1.79
C PHE A 212 20.03 -18.44 -0.37
N ASP A 213 20.84 -17.44 0.00
CA ASP A 213 21.23 -17.20 1.40
C ASP A 213 19.94 -17.22 2.25
N PRO A 214 19.86 -17.85 3.44
CA PRO A 214 18.64 -17.90 4.23
C PRO A 214 18.13 -16.49 4.54
N PHE A 215 17.29 -15.99 3.65
CA PHE A 215 16.52 -14.78 3.84
C PHE A 215 15.38 -15.17 4.78
N ILE A 216 15.73 -15.26 6.06
CA ILE A 216 14.73 -15.37 7.09
C ILE A 216 14.09 -13.98 7.09
N GLU A 217 12.88 -13.86 6.56
CA GLU A 217 11.91 -12.86 7.00
C GLU A 217 10.68 -13.70 7.30
N THR A 218 10.21 -13.65 8.54
CA THR A 218 8.96 -14.31 8.90
C THR A 218 7.84 -13.49 8.30
N VAL A 219 7.07 -14.06 7.37
CA VAL A 219 5.91 -13.34 6.86
C VAL A 219 4.70 -13.79 7.67
N ASP A 220 4.35 -12.99 8.67
CA ASP A 220 3.19 -13.19 9.51
C ASP A 220 1.92 -12.85 8.71
N VAL A 221 1.15 -13.87 8.38
CA VAL A 221 -0.17 -13.71 7.76
C VAL A 221 -1.20 -13.69 8.88
N GLN A 222 -1.71 -12.50 9.21
CA GLN A 222 -2.71 -12.35 10.26
C GLN A 222 -4.11 -12.57 9.69
N PHE A 223 -4.75 -13.63 10.16
CA PHE A 223 -6.17 -13.91 9.91
C PHE A 223 -6.98 -13.34 11.08
N PRO A 224 -7.90 -12.39 10.88
CA PRO A 224 -8.73 -11.84 11.95
C PRO A 224 -9.58 -12.94 12.61
N SER A 225 -9.58 -13.00 13.94
CA SER A 225 -10.35 -13.99 14.73
C SER A 225 -11.87 -13.87 14.57
N GLU A 226 -12.35 -12.70 14.14
CA GLU A 226 -13.77 -12.38 13.94
C GLU A 226 -14.31 -12.77 12.55
N MET A 227 -13.48 -13.33 11.67
CA MET A 227 -13.80 -13.60 10.26
C MET A 227 -13.91 -15.09 9.88
N SER A 228 -14.07 -15.99 10.85
CA SER A 228 -14.33 -17.42 10.57
C SER A 228 -15.64 -17.68 9.79
N LYS A 229 -16.46 -16.65 9.54
CA LYS A 229 -17.72 -16.73 8.77
C LYS A 229 -17.76 -15.89 7.48
N SER A 230 -16.74 -15.09 7.18
CA SER A 230 -16.72 -14.26 5.97
C SER A 230 -15.31 -14.14 5.40
N ASN A 231 -15.08 -14.79 4.26
CA ASN A 231 -13.83 -14.86 3.51
C ASN A 231 -13.37 -13.51 2.88
N ASN A 232 -13.19 -12.45 3.67
CA ASN A 232 -12.78 -11.14 3.18
C ASN A 232 -11.49 -10.67 3.83
N LEU A 233 -10.42 -10.68 3.02
CA LEU A 233 -9.11 -10.03 3.20
C LEU A 233 -8.24 -10.59 4.34
N VAL A 234 -7.01 -10.89 3.96
CA VAL A 234 -5.95 -11.43 4.81
C VAL A 234 -4.81 -10.43 4.81
N ALA A 235 -4.45 -9.93 5.98
CA ALA A 235 -3.32 -9.03 6.16
C ALA A 235 -2.01 -9.82 6.15
N VAL A 236 -1.06 -9.42 5.32
CA VAL A 236 0.26 -10.05 5.20
C VAL A 236 1.28 -9.04 5.73
N THR A 237 1.89 -9.35 6.86
CA THR A 237 2.91 -8.54 7.53
C THR A 237 4.26 -9.23 7.44
N ILE A 238 5.33 -8.50 7.11
CA ILE A 238 6.69 -9.04 6.99
C ILE A 238 7.48 -8.62 8.22
N SER A 239 7.89 -9.59 9.03
CA SER A 239 8.76 -9.39 10.18
C SER A 239 10.20 -9.82 9.83
N HIS A 240 11.17 -8.94 10.07
CA HIS A 240 12.58 -9.24 9.85
C HIS A 240 13.12 -10.02 11.06
N PRO A 241 14.11 -10.92 10.89
CA PRO A 241 14.82 -11.49 12.01
C PRO A 241 15.59 -10.38 12.70
N PRO A 242 15.77 -10.46 14.03
CA PRO A 242 16.67 -9.57 14.71
C PRO A 242 18.10 -9.76 14.16
N GLY A 243 18.71 -8.73 13.57
CA GLY A 243 20.17 -8.58 13.58
C GLY A 243 20.97 -8.42 12.28
N HIS A 244 20.40 -8.43 11.07
CA HIS A 244 21.24 -8.31 9.84
C HIS A 244 20.72 -7.27 8.84
N GLY A 245 21.45 -6.15 8.73
CA GLY A 245 21.22 -5.09 7.74
C GLY A 245 21.91 -5.40 6.41
N TYR A 246 21.16 -5.28 5.32
CA TYR A 246 21.60 -5.50 3.94
C TYR A 246 22.38 -4.28 3.38
N THR A 247 23.45 -4.51 2.62
CA THR A 247 24.20 -3.48 1.87
C THR A 247 24.36 -3.91 0.40
N GLU A 248 24.11 -3.02 -0.56
CA GLU A 248 24.15 -3.34 -1.99
C GLU A 248 25.17 -2.45 -2.73
N LYS A 249 26.02 -3.07 -3.57
CA LYS A 249 27.04 -2.41 -4.40
C LYS A 249 26.60 -2.40 -5.87
N VAL A 250 26.70 -1.22 -6.51
CA VAL A 250 26.33 -0.96 -7.91
C VAL A 250 27.55 -1.08 -8.83
N ASN A 251 27.41 -1.81 -9.94
CA ASN A 251 28.37 -1.82 -11.06
C ASN A 251 27.64 -1.50 -12.38
N SER A 252 28.26 -0.65 -13.19
CA SER A 252 27.74 -0.03 -14.42
C SER A 252 28.51 -0.47 -15.67
N ASN A 253 27.81 -0.72 -16.79
CA ASN A 253 28.15 -0.16 -18.12
C ASN A 253 27.13 -0.49 -19.24
N PRO A 254 27.03 0.33 -20.32
CA PRO A 254 25.86 0.39 -21.23
C PRO A 254 26.15 0.20 -22.74
N GLY A 255 25.11 -0.10 -23.53
CA GLY A 255 25.04 0.15 -24.99
C GLY A 255 23.57 0.09 -25.48
N SER A 256 22.96 1.20 -25.94
CA SER A 256 22.90 1.72 -27.33
C SER A 256 21.92 0.87 -28.20
N THR A 257 20.93 1.32 -29.00
CA THR A 257 20.68 2.58 -29.75
C THR A 257 19.27 2.54 -30.39
N GLN A 258 18.50 3.66 -30.31
CA GLN A 258 17.54 4.32 -31.26
C GLN A 258 16.50 3.48 -32.07
N SER A 259 15.33 3.94 -32.55
CA SER A 259 14.82 5.26 -32.97
C SER A 259 13.26 5.29 -33.17
N THR A 260 12.68 6.44 -32.80
CA THR A 260 11.47 7.24 -33.20
C THR A 260 10.90 7.16 -34.65
N PRO A 261 9.87 7.97 -35.08
CA PRO A 261 8.65 8.58 -34.45
C PRO A 261 7.39 8.71 -35.38
N THR A 262 6.40 9.53 -34.95
CA THR A 262 5.39 10.38 -35.68
C THR A 262 3.93 9.85 -35.76
N LYS A 263 2.83 10.61 -35.60
CA LYS A 263 2.52 12.08 -35.63
C LYS A 263 1.14 12.38 -34.95
N LYS A 264 0.93 13.63 -34.52
CA LYS A 264 -0.27 14.25 -33.88
C LYS A 264 -1.42 14.59 -34.86
N PRO A 265 -2.61 15.05 -34.39
CA PRO A 265 -2.95 16.50 -34.31
C PRO A 265 -3.72 16.91 -33.01
N GLU A 266 -3.41 18.01 -32.29
CA GLU A 266 -3.96 19.42 -32.33
C GLU A 266 -5.46 19.58 -32.03
N LYS A 267 -6.01 20.56 -31.26
CA LYS A 267 -5.58 21.59 -30.26
C LYS A 267 -6.86 22.33 -29.78
N VAL A 268 -7.02 22.71 -28.50
CA VAL A 268 -7.90 23.82 -28.04
C VAL A 268 -7.28 24.52 -26.82
N ASN A 269 -7.35 25.85 -26.78
CA ASN A 269 -6.65 26.80 -25.90
C ASN A 269 -7.37 27.08 -24.56
N SER A 270 -6.62 27.14 -23.44
CA SER A 270 -7.01 27.84 -22.20
C SER A 270 -5.78 28.27 -21.40
N ASN A 271 -5.88 29.39 -20.67
CA ASN A 271 -4.80 30.06 -19.92
C ASN A 271 -3.92 29.09 -19.12
N LEU A 272 -2.61 29.23 -19.30
CA LEU A 272 -1.62 28.17 -19.18
C LEU A 272 -1.15 27.87 -17.76
N ASP A 273 -1.37 26.64 -17.32
CA ASP A 273 -0.79 26.03 -16.11
C ASP A 273 0.75 26.11 -16.17
N LEU A 274 1.38 27.00 -15.39
CA LEU A 274 2.84 27.11 -15.36
C LEU A 274 3.42 25.96 -14.52
N ARG A 275 4.14 25.03 -15.17
CA ARG A 275 4.92 23.96 -14.53
C ARG A 275 6.41 24.24 -14.72
N ARG A 276 7.29 23.50 -14.04
CA ARG A 276 8.75 23.69 -14.17
C ARG A 276 9.41 22.52 -14.87
N CYS A 277 10.40 22.83 -15.70
CA CYS A 277 11.25 21.80 -16.31
C CYS A 277 12.11 21.13 -15.23
N ALA A 278 12.08 19.80 -15.15
CA ALA A 278 12.88 19.05 -14.18
C ALA A 278 14.41 19.20 -14.35
N GLN A 279 14.89 19.71 -15.48
CA GLN A 279 16.33 19.86 -15.77
C GLN A 279 16.85 21.28 -15.51
N CYS A 280 16.10 22.31 -15.88
CA CYS A 280 16.58 23.69 -15.87
C CYS A 280 15.71 24.64 -15.04
N ASP A 281 14.67 24.10 -14.37
CA ASP A 281 13.67 24.81 -13.56
C ASP A 281 12.90 25.93 -14.28
N LYS A 282 13.11 26.11 -15.59
CA LYS A 282 12.39 27.08 -16.41
C LYS A 282 10.89 26.78 -16.36
N GLU A 283 10.10 27.84 -16.17
CA GLU A 283 8.65 27.76 -16.24
C GLU A 283 8.19 27.47 -17.66
N VAL A 284 7.27 26.51 -17.77
CA VAL A 284 6.74 25.96 -19.01
C VAL A 284 5.23 26.07 -18.96
N PRO A 285 4.61 26.78 -19.92
CA PRO A 285 3.17 26.80 -20.07
C PRO A 285 2.62 25.39 -20.35
N GLY A 286 1.48 25.03 -19.77
CA GLY A 286 0.87 23.69 -19.86
C GLY A 286 0.79 23.09 -21.27
N ASP A 287 0.50 23.90 -22.29
CA ASP A 287 0.40 23.49 -23.70
C ASP A 287 1.74 23.20 -24.40
N GLN A 288 2.84 23.64 -23.78
CA GLN A 288 4.21 23.52 -24.27
C GLN A 288 5.03 22.51 -23.47
N ILE A 289 4.43 21.88 -22.45
CA ILE A 289 5.09 20.86 -21.66
C ILE A 289 5.42 19.64 -22.53
N THR A 290 6.67 19.21 -22.45
CA THR A 290 7.10 17.89 -22.90
C THR A 290 7.20 16.98 -21.69
N ILE A 291 6.63 15.77 -21.76
CA ILE A 291 6.76 14.77 -20.69
C ILE A 291 7.64 13.61 -21.15
N CYS A 292 8.29 12.93 -20.21
CA CYS A 292 9.00 11.69 -20.53
C CYS A 292 8.04 10.66 -21.12
N ASP A 293 8.31 10.18 -22.33
CA ASP A 293 7.40 9.27 -23.03
C ASP A 293 7.28 7.89 -22.39
N HIS A 294 8.27 7.47 -21.60
CA HIS A 294 8.29 6.16 -21.00
C HIS A 294 7.55 6.12 -19.65
N CYS A 295 7.90 7.01 -18.73
CA CYS A 295 7.28 7.03 -17.40
C CYS A 295 6.07 7.96 -17.31
N LYS A 296 5.92 8.95 -18.19
CA LYS A 296 4.90 10.03 -18.13
C LYS A 296 4.94 10.90 -16.87
N GLY A 297 5.82 10.61 -15.91
CA GLY A 297 5.93 11.28 -14.62
C GLY A 297 6.78 12.54 -14.59
N VAL A 298 7.66 12.80 -15.56
CA VAL A 298 8.61 13.95 -15.52
C VAL A 298 8.32 14.97 -16.62
N ILE A 299 8.40 16.25 -16.27
CA ILE A 299 8.08 17.42 -17.11
C ILE A 299 9.36 18.13 -17.59
N TYR A 300 9.34 18.59 -18.83
CA TYR A 300 10.44 19.31 -19.50
C TYR A 300 9.92 20.48 -20.34
N CYS A 301 10.76 21.50 -20.53
CA CYS A 301 10.49 22.58 -21.48
C CYS A 301 10.64 22.13 -22.93
N ASP A 302 11.55 21.19 -23.19
CA ASP A 302 11.82 20.65 -24.53
C ASP A 302 12.57 19.30 -24.49
N SER A 303 12.80 18.75 -25.67
CA SER A 303 13.54 17.49 -25.86
C SER A 303 15.04 17.56 -25.53
N PHE A 304 15.64 18.77 -25.50
CA PHE A 304 17.04 18.94 -25.14
C PHE A 304 17.21 18.72 -23.63
N CYS A 305 16.41 19.40 -22.82
CA CYS A 305 16.38 19.21 -21.37
C CYS A 305 16.02 17.77 -20.98
N GLN A 306 15.10 17.13 -21.71
CA GLN A 306 14.79 15.71 -21.50
C GLN A 306 16.01 14.81 -21.74
N LYS A 307 16.74 15.00 -22.85
CA LYS A 307 17.93 14.20 -23.17
C LYS A 307 19.06 14.41 -22.17
N GLN A 308 19.20 15.63 -21.65
CA GLN A 308 20.19 15.95 -20.64
C GLN A 308 19.85 15.27 -19.31
N HIS A 309 18.62 15.48 -18.79
CA HIS A 309 18.15 14.84 -17.55
C HIS A 309 18.21 13.31 -17.63
N TRP A 310 17.88 12.74 -18.79
CA TRP A 310 18.00 11.31 -19.06
C TRP A 310 19.41 10.78 -18.81
N LYS A 311 20.44 11.51 -19.24
CA LYS A 311 21.83 11.09 -19.07
C LYS A 311 22.34 11.26 -17.64
N GLU A 312 21.88 12.31 -16.96
CA GLU A 312 22.38 12.68 -15.63
C GLU A 312 21.80 11.79 -14.52
N SER A 313 20.47 11.59 -14.50
CA SER A 313 19.81 10.92 -13.37
C SER A 313 18.55 10.14 -13.75
N HIS A 314 17.71 10.68 -14.64
CA HIS A 314 16.36 10.15 -14.85
C HIS A 314 16.33 8.72 -15.41
N LYS A 315 17.33 8.31 -16.20
CA LYS A 315 17.38 6.95 -16.76
C LYS A 315 17.29 5.86 -15.69
N ALA A 316 17.92 6.07 -14.52
CA ALA A 316 17.89 5.10 -13.42
C ALA A 316 16.52 5.07 -12.71
N GLU A 317 15.82 6.20 -12.67
CA GLU A 317 14.56 6.36 -11.94
C GLU A 317 13.32 6.13 -12.83
N CYS A 318 13.47 6.18 -14.16
CA CYS A 318 12.35 6.16 -15.10
C CYS A 318 11.47 4.91 -14.98
N GLY A 319 12.07 3.73 -14.74
CA GLY A 319 11.32 2.49 -14.52
C GLY A 319 10.47 2.54 -13.26
N LEU A 320 11.06 3.05 -12.16
CA LEU A 320 10.36 3.24 -10.89
C LEU A 320 9.21 4.25 -11.04
N TYR A 321 9.45 5.39 -11.70
CA TYR A 321 8.43 6.40 -11.94
C TYR A 321 7.29 5.88 -12.82
N LYS A 322 7.58 5.01 -13.79
CA LYS A 322 6.55 4.35 -14.58
C LYS A 322 5.65 3.48 -13.69
N ALA A 323 6.24 2.64 -12.83
CA ALA A 323 5.49 1.80 -11.90
C ALA A 323 4.64 2.64 -10.91
N MET A 324 5.17 3.78 -10.47
CA MET A 324 4.41 4.72 -9.61
C MET A 324 3.23 5.35 -10.36
N MET A 325 3.40 5.76 -11.63
CA MET A 325 2.32 6.30 -12.45
C MET A 325 1.21 5.26 -12.71
N GLU A 326 1.57 3.99 -12.89
CA GLU A 326 0.61 2.89 -13.08
C GLU A 326 -0.29 2.67 -11.85
N ARG A 327 0.10 3.17 -10.67
CA ARG A 327 -0.69 3.11 -9.43
C ARG A 327 -1.61 4.30 -9.20
N GLU A 328 -1.69 5.24 -10.14
CA GLU A 328 -2.53 6.42 -10.01
C GLU A 328 -4.00 6.07 -9.71
N GLU A 329 -4.56 5.08 -10.41
CA GLU A 329 -5.94 4.64 -10.21
C GLU A 329 -6.17 3.97 -8.83
N GLU A 330 -5.18 3.23 -8.32
CA GLU A 330 -5.21 2.64 -6.97
C GLU A 330 -5.21 3.72 -5.88
N LEU A 331 -4.42 4.77 -6.10
CA LEU A 331 -4.21 5.86 -5.15
C LEU A 331 -5.29 6.94 -5.23
N ALA A 332 -6.05 7.02 -6.33
CA ALA A 332 -7.21 7.89 -6.42
C ALA A 332 -8.34 7.42 -5.48
N ILE A 333 -9.16 8.36 -5.00
CA ILE A 333 -10.36 8.08 -4.22
C ILE A 333 -11.57 8.56 -5.01
N PRO A 334 -12.13 7.74 -5.92
CA PRO A 334 -13.12 8.18 -6.90
C PRO A 334 -14.52 8.45 -6.30
N ALA A 335 -14.67 8.32 -4.98
CA ALA A 335 -15.96 8.49 -4.31
C ALA A 335 -16.44 9.96 -4.27
N PHE A 336 -15.54 10.93 -4.38
CA PHE A 336 -15.88 12.35 -4.21
C PHE A 336 -16.38 13.01 -5.49
N THR A 337 -17.31 13.95 -5.34
CA THR A 337 -17.91 14.70 -6.47
C THR A 337 -17.42 16.13 -6.60
N PHE A 338 -16.73 16.66 -5.57
CA PHE A 338 -16.01 17.93 -5.69
C PHE A 338 -14.71 17.77 -6.49
N PRO A 339 -14.15 18.85 -7.06
CA PRO A 339 -12.88 18.78 -7.78
C PRO A 339 -11.75 18.21 -6.91
N CYS A 340 -11.18 17.07 -7.31
CA CYS A 340 -10.08 16.41 -6.59
C CYS A 340 -8.71 16.58 -7.26
N SER A 341 -8.51 17.67 -7.99
CA SER A 341 -7.25 17.97 -8.70
C SER A 341 -6.99 19.47 -8.76
N ASN A 342 -5.76 19.85 -9.12
CA ASN A 342 -5.33 21.23 -9.37
C ASN A 342 -5.29 22.16 -8.15
N SER A 343 -5.29 21.64 -6.93
CA SER A 343 -5.14 22.46 -5.72
C SER A 343 -3.79 23.19 -5.65
N ASP A 344 -2.71 22.56 -6.09
CA ASP A 344 -1.37 23.08 -5.80
C ASP A 344 -0.87 24.05 -6.88
N VAL A 345 -1.40 23.94 -8.10
CA VAL A 345 -1.02 24.79 -9.23
C VAL A 345 -1.67 26.17 -9.08
N HIS A 346 -2.94 26.22 -8.72
CA HIS A 346 -3.70 27.45 -8.51
C HIS A 346 -4.58 27.37 -7.26
N PRO A 347 -3.99 27.37 -6.05
CA PRO A 347 -4.72 27.14 -4.80
C PRO A 347 -5.86 28.12 -4.58
N CYS A 348 -5.68 29.41 -4.94
CA CYS A 348 -6.75 30.39 -4.82
C CYS A 348 -7.95 30.05 -5.72
N LYS A 349 -7.71 29.77 -7.01
CA LYS A 349 -8.73 29.42 -8.00
C LYS A 349 -9.43 28.09 -7.66
N TYR A 350 -8.66 27.12 -7.17
CA TYR A 350 -9.21 25.87 -6.66
C TYR A 350 -10.17 26.13 -5.49
N LEU A 351 -9.75 26.88 -4.47
CA LEU A 351 -10.60 27.21 -3.33
C LEU A 351 -11.83 28.06 -3.73
N GLU A 352 -11.72 28.89 -4.78
CA GLU A 352 -12.87 29.62 -5.35
C GLU A 352 -13.87 28.67 -5.98
N THR A 353 -13.39 27.66 -6.70
CA THR A 353 -14.22 26.64 -7.36
C THR A 353 -15.04 25.84 -6.34
N ILE A 354 -14.46 25.55 -5.17
CA ILE A 354 -15.16 24.88 -4.06
C ILE A 354 -15.78 25.87 -3.05
N GLY A 355 -15.81 27.16 -3.34
CA GLY A 355 -16.56 28.18 -2.59
C GLY A 355 -15.97 28.61 -1.24
N VAL A 356 -14.76 28.19 -0.88
CA VAL A 356 -14.16 28.38 0.46
C VAL A 356 -12.91 29.30 0.47
N HIS A 357 -12.55 29.91 -0.66
CA HIS A 357 -11.40 30.81 -0.75
C HIS A 357 -11.50 31.97 0.26
N ARG A 358 -10.41 32.17 1.03
CA ARG A 358 -10.27 33.21 2.07
C ARG A 358 -11.24 33.08 3.26
N LYS A 359 -11.83 31.91 3.47
CA LYS A 359 -12.79 31.66 4.56
C LYS A 359 -12.25 30.63 5.55
N GLY A 360 -12.61 30.81 6.83
CA GLY A 360 -12.29 29.88 7.93
C GLY A 360 -10.87 29.31 7.92
N MET A 361 -10.80 28.01 8.23
CA MET A 361 -9.59 27.18 8.22
C MET A 361 -8.97 27.02 6.81
N TRP A 362 -9.77 27.19 5.75
CA TRP A 362 -9.34 27.06 4.36
C TRP A 362 -8.36 28.13 3.90
N ARG A 363 -8.29 29.26 4.62
CA ARG A 363 -7.28 30.31 4.38
C ARG A 363 -5.86 29.76 4.34
N ARG A 364 -5.59 28.69 5.10
CA ARG A 364 -4.26 28.06 5.17
C ARG A 364 -3.91 27.23 3.93
N LYS A 365 -4.89 26.80 3.14
CA LYS A 365 -4.70 26.02 1.90
C LYS A 365 -4.23 26.85 0.69
N CYS A 366 -3.96 28.15 0.88
CA CYS A 366 -3.43 29.01 -0.19
C CYS A 366 -2.47 30.07 0.37
N PRO A 367 -1.62 30.68 -0.49
CA PRO A 367 -0.64 31.66 -0.05
C PRO A 367 -1.21 33.02 0.42
N CYS A 368 -2.50 33.30 0.25
CA CYS A 368 -3.07 34.62 0.58
C CYS A 368 -2.84 35.04 2.05
N PHE A 369 -2.71 34.09 2.96
CA PHE A 369 -2.51 34.31 4.39
C PHE A 369 -1.16 33.80 4.89
N SER A 370 -0.16 33.64 4.01
CA SER A 370 1.20 33.21 4.40
C SER A 370 1.91 34.19 5.34
N HIS A 371 1.50 35.46 5.32
CA HIS A 371 1.98 36.49 6.24
C HIS A 371 1.45 36.32 7.68
N CYS A 372 0.34 35.59 7.87
CA CYS A 372 -0.17 35.26 9.18
C CYS A 372 0.60 34.06 9.76
N PRO A 373 1.17 34.18 10.97
CA PRO A 373 1.74 33.02 11.67
C PRO A 373 0.74 31.87 11.76
N PHE A 374 1.25 30.64 11.82
CA PHE A 374 0.41 29.46 12.02
C PHE A 374 -0.37 29.54 13.34
N GLY A 375 -1.60 29.02 13.36
CA GLY A 375 -2.50 29.09 14.52
C GLY A 375 -2.99 30.50 14.87
N SER A 376 -2.75 31.49 14.00
CA SER A 376 -3.14 32.89 14.18
C SER A 376 -4.03 33.41 13.05
N LEU A 377 -4.66 32.51 12.27
CA LEU A 377 -5.66 32.93 11.30
C LEU A 377 -6.84 33.66 11.99
N PRO A 378 -7.46 34.64 11.31
CA PRO A 378 -8.66 35.29 11.85
C PRO A 378 -9.76 34.27 12.13
N THR A 379 -10.15 34.17 13.39
CA THR A 379 -11.25 33.33 13.86
C THR A 379 -12.56 34.09 13.84
N THR A 380 -13.65 33.35 13.83
CA THR A 380 -15.03 33.85 13.86
C THR A 380 -15.79 33.07 14.92
N ASP A 381 -16.71 33.72 15.62
CA ASP A 381 -17.46 33.08 16.72
C ASP A 381 -18.41 31.98 16.22
N GLN A 382 -18.78 32.00 14.93
CA GLN A 382 -19.63 30.99 14.33
C GLN A 382 -18.81 29.80 13.80
N ILE A 383 -19.23 28.58 14.19
CA ILE A 383 -18.62 27.32 13.75
C ILE A 383 -18.67 27.18 12.22
N GLN A 384 -19.79 27.57 11.60
CA GLN A 384 -19.99 27.52 10.14
C GLN A 384 -18.95 28.35 9.40
N ASP A 385 -18.68 29.58 9.88
CA ASP A 385 -17.69 30.48 9.29
C ASP A 385 -16.27 29.90 9.39
N SER A 386 -15.97 29.17 10.47
CA SER A 386 -14.71 28.45 10.64
C SER A 386 -14.51 27.31 9.63
N TRP A 387 -15.61 26.67 9.20
CA TRP A 387 -15.62 25.69 8.10
C TRP A 387 -15.70 26.29 6.70
N GLY A 388 -15.64 27.62 6.59
CA GLY A 388 -15.63 28.32 5.31
C GLY A 388 -17.00 28.77 4.82
N GLY A 389 -18.00 28.82 5.70
CA GLY A 389 -19.37 29.18 5.30
C GLY A 389 -20.05 28.11 4.44
N LEU A 390 -19.64 26.84 4.60
CA LEU A 390 -20.28 25.69 3.97
C LEU A 390 -21.70 25.52 4.51
N ASN A 391 -22.58 24.85 3.76
CA ASN A 391 -23.94 24.56 4.23
C ASN A 391 -23.92 23.64 5.45
N ASP A 392 -24.97 23.68 6.29
CA ASP A 392 -25.06 22.93 7.56
C ASP A 392 -24.90 21.40 7.41
N ASP A 393 -25.17 20.87 6.22
CA ASP A 393 -25.02 19.46 5.86
C ASP A 393 -23.67 19.11 5.23
N GLU A 394 -22.83 20.10 4.93
CA GLU A 394 -21.54 19.96 4.24
C GLU A 394 -20.32 20.04 5.17
N TYR A 395 -20.51 20.11 6.49
CA TYR A 395 -19.42 20.01 7.46
C TYR A 395 -19.84 19.24 8.73
N PRO A 396 -18.89 18.69 9.49
CA PRO A 396 -19.23 17.96 10.71
C PRO A 396 -19.82 18.90 11.77
N HIS A 397 -21.06 18.63 12.21
CA HIS A 397 -21.71 19.41 13.27
C HIS A 397 -22.39 18.50 14.31
N GLU A 398 -22.54 19.01 15.54
CA GLU A 398 -22.97 18.20 16.69
C GLU A 398 -24.35 17.55 16.55
N LYS A 399 -25.32 18.14 15.84
CA LYS A 399 -26.66 17.53 15.72
C LYS A 399 -26.67 16.32 14.78
N SER A 400 -25.60 16.08 14.00
CA SER A 400 -25.46 14.86 13.19
C SER A 400 -25.40 13.59 14.05
N ASN A 401 -24.90 13.71 15.30
CA ASN A 401 -24.87 12.62 16.28
C ASN A 401 -26.21 12.42 17.04
N SER A 402 -27.21 13.29 16.86
CA SER A 402 -28.46 13.24 17.65
C SER A 402 -29.43 12.12 17.23
N LYS A 403 -29.33 11.60 16.00
CA LYS A 403 -30.18 10.49 15.53
C LYS A 403 -29.71 9.10 15.98
N SER A 404 -28.52 8.96 16.56
CA SER A 404 -27.98 7.67 17.04
C SER A 404 -27.71 7.60 18.55
N LYS A 405 -28.20 8.56 19.36
CA LYS A 405 -28.19 8.44 20.84
C LYS A 405 -29.21 7.41 21.35
N SER A 406 -29.25 6.22 20.76
CA SER A 406 -29.66 5.03 21.51
C SER A 406 -28.47 4.66 22.38
N LYS A 407 -28.62 4.71 23.71
CA LYS A 407 -27.63 4.26 24.70
C LYS A 407 -27.46 2.73 24.66
N SER A 408 -27.16 2.17 23.50
CA SER A 408 -26.73 0.77 23.39
C SER A 408 -25.20 0.76 23.41
N LYS A 409 -24.62 -0.13 24.21
CA LYS A 409 -23.19 -0.48 24.21
C LYS A 409 -22.84 -1.11 22.86
N SER A 410 -22.89 -0.34 21.79
CA SER A 410 -22.45 -0.77 20.46
C SER A 410 -20.93 -0.80 20.45
N ASN A 411 -20.37 -1.84 19.84
CA ASN A 411 -18.93 -1.95 19.66
C ASN A 411 -18.39 -0.69 18.97
N PRO A 412 -17.18 -0.23 19.32
CA PRO A 412 -16.60 0.94 18.69
C PRO A 412 -16.49 0.73 17.18
N VAL A 413 -17.09 1.65 16.41
CA VAL A 413 -16.98 1.65 14.96
C VAL A 413 -15.56 2.12 14.61
N ILE A 414 -14.71 1.17 14.22
CA ILE A 414 -13.36 1.48 13.71
C ILE A 414 -13.52 1.86 12.24
N LEU A 415 -13.22 3.12 11.92
CA LEU A 415 -13.34 3.62 10.56
C LEU A 415 -12.17 3.12 9.68
N SER A 416 -12.50 2.53 8.55
CA SER A 416 -11.54 1.96 7.58
C SER A 416 -11.19 2.92 6.42
N GLY A 417 -11.92 4.03 6.27
CA GLY A 417 -11.64 5.07 5.27
C GLY A 417 -12.76 6.10 5.12
N TRP A 418 -12.64 6.96 4.10
CA TRP A 418 -13.56 8.07 3.86
C TRP A 418 -15.04 7.71 3.74
N PRO A 419 -15.46 6.66 3.01
CA PRO A 419 -16.88 6.33 2.86
C PRO A 419 -17.59 6.09 4.20
N GLU A 420 -16.92 5.41 5.14
CA GLU A 420 -17.46 5.14 6.47
C GLU A 420 -17.54 6.41 7.31
N TYR A 421 -16.53 7.28 7.23
CA TYR A 421 -16.55 8.56 7.94
C TYR A 421 -17.65 9.50 7.43
N TYR A 422 -17.79 9.64 6.11
CA TYR A 422 -18.85 10.48 5.51
C TYR A 422 -20.23 9.95 5.86
N ASN A 423 -20.42 8.63 5.83
CA ASN A 423 -21.66 7.99 6.26
C ASN A 423 -21.93 8.23 7.77
N LEU A 424 -20.92 8.04 8.63
CA LEU A 424 -21.03 8.30 10.07
C LEU A 424 -21.46 9.75 10.36
N ARG A 425 -20.89 10.71 9.63
CA ARG A 425 -21.19 12.14 9.79
C ARG A 425 -22.38 12.64 8.99
N SER A 426 -23.01 11.76 8.19
CA SER A 426 -24.08 12.13 7.25
C SER A 426 -23.68 13.25 6.29
N LEU A 427 -22.43 13.24 5.82
CA LEU A 427 -21.88 14.23 4.89
C LEU A 427 -22.11 13.78 3.44
N PRO A 428 -22.50 14.68 2.53
CA PRO A 428 -22.55 14.40 1.11
C PRO A 428 -21.14 14.29 0.54
N LEU A 429 -20.96 13.46 -0.48
CA LEU A 429 -19.67 13.29 -1.20
C LEU A 429 -19.27 14.54 -2.01
N SER A 430 -20.11 15.59 -2.05
CA SER A 430 -19.80 16.92 -2.57
C SER A 430 -19.06 17.79 -1.56
N SER A 431 -19.14 17.46 -0.26
CA SER A 431 -18.45 18.23 0.78
C SER A 431 -16.93 18.08 0.63
N PRO A 432 -16.16 19.19 0.61
CA PRO A 432 -14.72 19.16 0.40
C PRO A 432 -13.92 18.86 1.68
N VAL A 433 -14.57 18.73 2.85
CA VAL A 433 -13.92 18.72 4.18
C VAL A 433 -12.84 17.66 4.35
N ALA A 434 -12.86 16.59 3.55
CA ALA A 434 -11.81 15.56 3.53
C ALA A 434 -10.41 16.14 3.30
N HIS A 435 -10.29 17.26 2.59
CA HIS A 435 -9.00 17.90 2.33
C HIS A 435 -8.34 18.46 3.61
N ILE A 436 -9.13 18.98 4.56
CA ILE A 436 -8.62 19.40 5.88
C ILE A 436 -8.55 18.20 6.83
N LEU A 437 -9.65 17.43 6.89
CA LEU A 437 -9.82 16.30 7.81
C LEU A 437 -8.86 15.14 7.62
N SER A 438 -8.15 15.10 6.49
CA SER A 438 -7.08 14.12 6.27
C SER A 438 -6.08 14.11 7.44
N HIS A 439 -5.76 15.26 8.04
CA HIS A 439 -4.80 15.33 9.15
C HIS A 439 -5.33 14.67 10.42
N PRO A 440 -6.45 15.13 11.01
CA PRO A 440 -6.97 14.51 12.23
C PRO A 440 -7.41 13.05 12.03
N LEU A 441 -7.96 12.67 10.87
CA LEU A 441 -8.36 11.28 10.64
C LEU A 441 -7.18 10.33 10.36
N THR A 442 -6.05 10.85 9.86
CA THR A 442 -4.80 10.09 9.83
C THR A 442 -4.31 9.80 11.25
N VAL A 443 -4.37 10.79 12.14
CA VAL A 443 -4.02 10.59 13.57
C VAL A 443 -4.95 9.56 14.21
N TYR A 444 -6.27 9.68 14.00
CA TYR A 444 -7.25 8.69 14.45
C TYR A 444 -6.93 7.28 13.93
N TYR A 445 -6.60 7.13 12.64
CA TYR A 445 -6.26 5.84 12.05
C TYR A 445 -5.00 5.23 12.66
N ILE A 446 -3.96 6.04 12.89
CA ILE A 446 -2.75 5.60 13.60
C ILE A 446 -3.12 5.10 15.01
N LEU A 447 -3.90 5.88 15.77
CA LEU A 447 -4.26 5.57 17.15
C LEU A 447 -5.12 4.30 17.30
N THR A 448 -6.06 4.09 16.38
CA THR A 448 -7.10 3.05 16.51
C THR A 448 -6.81 1.78 15.72
N THR A 449 -5.92 1.86 14.73
CA THR A 449 -5.64 0.75 13.81
C THR A 449 -4.17 0.36 13.78
N LEU A 450 -3.25 1.31 13.66
CA LEU A 450 -1.83 0.98 13.47
C LEU A 450 -1.09 0.74 14.80
N SER A 451 -1.31 1.60 15.80
CA SER A 451 -0.71 1.47 17.12
C SER A 451 -1.52 0.52 18.01
N ILE A 452 -1.05 -0.72 18.14
CA ILE A 452 -1.70 -1.74 18.98
C ILE A 452 -1.78 -1.27 20.44
N THR A 453 -0.71 -0.66 20.95
CA THR A 453 -0.64 -0.14 22.33
C THR A 453 -1.70 0.93 22.57
N SER A 454 -1.75 1.95 21.71
CA SER A 454 -2.69 3.06 21.85
C SER A 454 -4.14 2.60 21.71
N LYS A 455 -4.43 1.74 20.72
CA LYS A 455 -5.74 1.11 20.57
C LYS A 455 -6.19 0.41 21.85
N ASN A 456 -5.31 -0.39 22.44
CA ASN A 456 -5.62 -1.13 23.67
C ASN A 456 -5.83 -0.22 24.88
N LEU A 457 -5.12 0.91 24.98
CA LEU A 457 -5.31 1.90 26.03
C LEU A 457 -6.67 2.59 25.89
N LEU A 458 -7.01 3.07 24.70
CA LEU A 458 -8.29 3.74 24.41
C LEU A 458 -9.48 2.81 24.65
N LEU A 459 -9.40 1.54 24.21
CA LEU A 459 -10.43 0.53 24.46
C LEU A 459 -10.63 0.22 25.95
N LYS A 460 -9.59 0.42 26.78
CA LYS A 460 -9.66 0.25 28.24
C LYS A 460 -10.07 1.53 28.98
N GLY A 461 -10.43 2.60 28.25
CA GLY A 461 -10.78 3.89 28.85
C GLY A 461 -9.59 4.61 29.47
N LYS A 462 -8.35 4.27 29.08
CA LYS A 462 -7.13 4.91 29.58
C LYS A 462 -6.75 6.12 28.74
N GLU A 463 -5.92 6.98 29.31
CA GLU A 463 -5.30 8.08 28.60
C GLU A 463 -4.21 7.57 27.65
N VAL A 464 -4.14 8.17 26.47
CA VAL A 464 -3.05 8.04 25.51
C VAL A 464 -2.40 9.41 25.31
N ILE A 465 -1.08 9.47 25.43
CA ILE A 465 -0.28 10.67 25.19
C ILE A 465 0.42 10.54 23.84
N LEU A 466 0.03 11.37 22.89
CA LEU A 466 0.58 11.44 21.54
C LEU A 466 1.45 12.69 21.41
N HIS A 467 2.71 12.52 21.02
CA HIS A 467 3.56 13.64 20.61
C HIS A 467 3.46 13.83 19.10
N TYR A 468 2.83 14.92 18.68
CA TYR A 468 2.74 15.36 17.29
C TYR A 468 3.90 16.29 16.99
N ILE A 469 4.84 15.87 16.15
CA ILE A 469 6.07 16.61 15.83
C ILE A 469 5.92 17.37 14.51
N GLY A 470 6.36 18.63 14.52
CA GLY A 470 6.42 19.49 13.34
C GLY A 470 5.07 20.01 12.84
N PRO A 471 4.11 20.40 13.71
CA PRO A 471 2.86 20.99 13.24
C PRO A 471 3.12 22.37 12.59
N GLU A 472 2.46 22.62 11.47
CA GLU A 472 2.51 23.88 10.74
C GLU A 472 1.09 24.37 10.46
N GLU A 473 0.53 24.03 9.29
CA GLU A 473 -0.84 24.39 8.89
C GLU A 473 -1.87 23.85 9.87
N GLU A 474 -1.58 22.72 10.50
CA GLU A 474 -2.44 22.03 11.46
C GLU A 474 -2.77 22.90 12.67
N LEU A 475 -1.91 23.86 13.02
CA LEU A 475 -2.14 24.78 14.15
C LEU A 475 -3.37 25.66 13.93
N ASP A 476 -3.77 25.91 12.68
CA ASP A 476 -5.01 26.63 12.35
C ASP A 476 -6.24 25.72 12.22
N TRP A 477 -6.06 24.40 12.37
CA TRP A 477 -7.11 23.40 12.16
C TRP A 477 -7.59 22.76 13.46
N MET A 478 -7.45 23.45 14.60
CA MET A 478 -7.86 22.93 15.92
C MET A 478 -9.31 22.46 15.95
N LEU A 479 -10.23 23.17 15.27
CA LEU A 479 -11.62 22.76 15.13
C LEU A 479 -11.77 21.45 14.34
N ALA A 480 -10.91 21.17 13.36
CA ALA A 480 -10.92 19.89 12.66
C ALA A 480 -10.40 18.74 13.55
N PHE A 481 -9.45 19.02 14.46
CA PHE A 481 -8.96 18.02 15.41
C PHE A 481 -10.01 17.58 16.44
N SER A 482 -11.13 18.32 16.61
CA SER A 482 -12.25 17.87 17.44
C SER A 482 -13.00 16.67 16.87
N GLU A 483 -12.80 16.39 15.60
CA GLU A 483 -13.37 15.19 14.98
C GLU A 483 -12.77 13.91 15.55
N ILE A 484 -11.55 13.95 16.11
CA ILE A 484 -10.98 12.80 16.80
C ILE A 484 -11.83 12.44 18.03
N ASP A 485 -12.25 13.42 18.84
CA ASP A 485 -13.10 13.18 20.03
C ASP A 485 -14.41 12.50 19.64
N SER A 486 -15.05 13.04 18.60
CA SER A 486 -16.33 12.53 18.12
C SER A 486 -16.23 11.13 17.51
N THR A 487 -15.13 10.82 16.83
CA THR A 487 -14.91 9.51 16.18
C THR A 487 -14.43 8.45 17.17
N LEU A 488 -13.74 8.85 18.24
CA LEU A 488 -13.44 7.96 19.37
C LEU A 488 -14.70 7.59 20.16
N ASN A 489 -15.79 8.37 20.07
CA ASN A 489 -17.08 8.06 20.69
C ASN A 489 -16.98 7.72 22.20
N GLY A 490 -16.13 8.45 22.92
CA GLY A 490 -15.88 8.25 24.36
C GLY A 490 -14.90 7.12 24.72
N LEU A 491 -14.14 6.61 23.76
CA LEU A 491 -13.03 5.69 24.03
C LEU A 491 -11.83 6.42 24.64
N GLY A 492 -11.63 6.26 25.95
CA GLY A 492 -10.44 6.76 26.66
C GLY A 492 -10.28 8.27 26.59
N ASN A 493 -9.10 8.74 26.99
CA ASN A 493 -8.70 10.14 26.85
C ASN A 493 -7.50 10.23 25.91
N LEU A 494 -7.39 11.31 25.15
CA LEU A 494 -6.28 11.57 24.26
C LEU A 494 -5.67 12.94 24.56
N GLN A 495 -4.40 12.93 24.95
CA GLN A 495 -3.59 14.14 25.03
C GLN A 495 -2.68 14.22 23.81
N ILE A 496 -2.91 15.19 22.94
CA ILE A 496 -2.03 15.52 21.82
C ILE A 496 -1.11 16.64 22.26
N VAL A 497 0.20 16.43 22.20
CA VAL A 497 1.19 17.48 22.42
C VAL A 497 1.81 17.82 21.07
N MET A 498 1.51 19.00 20.55
CA MET A 498 1.98 19.55 19.28
C MET A 498 3.29 20.31 19.49
N ILE A 499 4.41 19.75 19.05
CA ILE A 499 5.77 20.28 19.29
C ILE A 499 6.44 20.67 17.98
N GLY A 500 6.86 21.93 17.85
CA GLY A 500 7.65 22.34 16.71
C GLY A 500 8.17 23.77 16.75
N PRO A 501 9.21 24.10 15.96
CA PRO A 501 9.81 25.43 15.94
C PRO A 501 8.89 26.49 15.32
N LYS A 502 7.90 26.05 14.53
CA LYS A 502 6.92 26.89 13.85
C LYS A 502 5.70 27.25 14.71
N VAL A 503 5.56 26.64 15.90
CA VAL A 503 4.55 27.03 16.88
C VAL A 503 4.83 28.47 17.35
N PRO A 504 3.86 29.40 17.28
CA PRO A 504 4.04 30.75 17.80
C PRO A 504 4.29 30.76 19.31
N SER A 505 5.10 31.71 19.78
CA SER A 505 5.35 31.89 21.22
C SER A 505 4.07 32.21 22.00
N THR A 506 3.07 32.83 21.35
CA THR A 506 1.77 33.14 21.95
C THR A 506 0.91 31.91 22.21
N LEU A 507 1.16 30.80 21.50
CA LEU A 507 0.42 29.55 21.66
C LEU A 507 1.16 28.53 22.53
N SER A 508 2.49 28.66 22.65
CA SER A 508 3.30 27.75 23.47
C SER A 508 2.85 27.77 24.92
N GLY A 509 2.62 26.59 25.50
CA GLY A 509 2.11 26.40 26.86
C GLY A 509 0.59 26.43 26.97
N LEU A 510 -0.14 26.80 25.92
CA LEU A 510 -1.61 26.75 25.92
C LEU A 510 -2.11 25.31 25.76
N THR A 511 -3.25 25.04 26.41
CA THR A 511 -4.01 23.79 26.25
C THR A 511 -5.37 24.12 25.67
N PHE A 512 -5.69 23.51 24.52
CA PHE A 512 -6.97 23.60 23.85
C PHE A 512 -7.78 22.35 24.16
N GLN A 513 -8.85 22.52 24.94
CA GLN A 513 -9.82 21.45 25.15
C GLN A 513 -10.63 21.28 23.88
N THR A 514 -10.52 20.10 23.27
CA THR A 514 -11.11 19.81 21.97
C THR A 514 -12.16 18.73 22.15
N GLY A 515 -13.38 19.14 22.54
CA GLY A 515 -14.43 18.20 22.95
C GLY A 515 -14.24 17.70 24.38
N THR A 516 -14.70 16.48 24.65
CA THR A 516 -14.80 15.94 26.01
C THR A 516 -13.57 15.16 26.46
N HIS A 517 -12.98 14.37 25.56
CA HIS A 517 -11.89 13.44 25.87
C HIS A 517 -10.57 13.76 25.16
N VAL A 518 -10.55 14.76 24.27
CA VAL A 518 -9.34 15.16 23.55
C VAL A 518 -8.86 16.53 24.03
N ARG A 519 -7.57 16.62 24.36
CA ARG A 519 -6.89 17.87 24.72
C ARG A 519 -5.65 18.05 23.86
N VAL A 520 -5.41 19.26 23.40
CA VAL A 520 -4.26 19.60 22.55
C VAL A 520 -3.39 20.63 23.26
N ASN A 521 -2.14 20.29 23.51
CA ASN A 521 -1.13 21.13 24.14
C ASN A 521 -0.15 21.60 23.06
N MET A 522 0.18 22.89 23.03
CA MET A 522 1.13 23.43 22.05
C MET A 522 2.46 23.76 22.71
N VAL A 523 3.57 23.39 22.06
CA VAL A 523 4.93 23.58 22.56
C VAL A 523 5.81 24.11 21.44
N LYS A 524 6.31 25.33 21.61
CA LYS A 524 7.31 25.89 20.72
C LYS A 524 8.69 25.39 21.12
N GLY A 525 9.37 24.73 20.19
CA GLY A 525 10.73 24.26 20.39
C GLY A 525 11.08 23.12 19.45
N ILE A 526 12.31 22.62 19.57
CA ILE A 526 12.77 21.47 18.82
C ILE A 526 12.53 20.22 19.67
N TYR A 527 11.96 19.16 19.09
CA TYR A 527 11.46 18.00 19.84
C TYR A 527 12.47 17.42 20.84
N GLN A 528 13.73 17.25 20.44
CA GLN A 528 14.75 16.65 21.32
C GLN A 528 15.15 17.51 22.52
N GLU A 529 14.87 18.81 22.50
CA GLU A 529 15.13 19.72 23.61
C GLU A 529 13.92 19.77 24.56
N GLU A 530 12.72 19.72 23.99
CA GLU A 530 11.47 19.87 24.75
C GLU A 530 11.00 18.58 25.44
N VAL A 531 11.25 17.42 24.83
CA VAL A 531 10.67 16.13 25.26
C VAL A 531 10.93 15.78 26.73
N SER A 532 12.05 16.24 27.30
CA SER A 532 12.42 15.97 28.69
C SER A 532 11.54 16.69 29.72
N PHE A 533 10.82 17.74 29.30
CA PHE A 533 9.94 18.55 30.16
C PHE A 533 8.45 18.20 29.96
N LEU A 534 8.15 17.26 29.07
CA LEU A 534 6.79 16.89 28.70
C LEU A 534 6.40 15.55 29.33
N PRO A 535 5.09 15.27 29.48
CA PRO A 535 4.62 13.93 29.81
C PRO A 535 5.18 12.89 28.85
N TRP A 536 5.44 11.69 29.35
CA TRP A 536 6.02 10.63 28.53
C TRP A 536 5.02 10.17 27.45
N PRO A 537 5.40 10.11 26.17
CA PRO A 537 4.48 9.72 25.10
C PRO A 537 4.30 8.21 25.01
N ASP A 538 3.08 7.79 24.66
CA ASP A 538 2.78 6.42 24.23
C ASP A 538 3.14 6.21 22.75
N LEU A 539 3.05 7.27 21.93
CA LEU A 539 3.54 7.27 20.56
C LEU A 539 3.95 8.66 20.06
N VAL A 540 4.70 8.65 18.96
CA VAL A 540 5.12 9.84 18.21
C VAL A 540 4.47 9.82 16.82
N VAL A 541 3.92 10.95 16.38
CA VAL A 541 3.39 11.14 15.02
C VAL A 541 4.04 12.34 14.36
N GLY A 542 4.42 12.22 13.09
CA GLY A 542 4.73 13.34 12.22
C GLY A 542 3.96 13.20 10.92
N LEU A 543 3.26 14.24 10.48
CA LEU A 543 2.53 14.20 9.21
C LEU A 543 3.28 15.00 8.14
N ASN A 544 3.23 14.52 6.90
CA ASN A 544 3.90 15.13 5.73
C ASN A 544 5.35 15.55 6.05
N CYS A 545 6.11 14.67 6.72
CA CYS A 545 7.32 15.06 7.46
C CYS A 545 8.39 15.75 6.61
N GLY A 546 8.46 15.41 5.32
CA GLY A 546 9.46 15.96 4.41
C GLY A 546 10.88 15.85 4.98
N PHE A 547 11.25 14.66 5.46
CA PHE A 547 12.47 14.44 6.26
C PHE A 547 13.74 15.05 5.65
N GLU A 548 13.86 15.07 4.32
CA GLU A 548 15.00 15.69 3.62
C GLU A 548 15.10 17.22 3.75
N SER A 549 14.00 17.89 4.10
CA SER A 549 13.87 19.35 4.04
C SER A 549 14.25 20.05 5.34
N SER A 550 14.35 19.31 6.45
CA SER A 550 14.66 19.87 7.76
C SER A 550 15.64 19.01 8.55
N SER A 551 16.77 19.60 8.94
CA SER A 551 17.76 18.97 9.82
C SER A 551 17.24 18.70 11.23
N SER A 552 16.16 19.35 11.66
CA SER A 552 15.57 19.16 13.00
C SER A 552 15.09 17.73 13.23
N TRP A 553 14.75 17.00 12.16
CA TRP A 553 14.30 15.61 12.26
C TRP A 553 15.36 14.66 12.78
N PHE A 554 16.65 14.93 12.56
CA PHE A 554 17.72 14.04 13.02
C PHE A 554 17.69 13.86 14.54
N GLY A 555 17.64 14.96 15.29
CA GLY A 555 17.53 14.91 16.75
C GLY A 555 16.24 14.26 17.21
N ALA A 556 15.12 14.51 16.53
CA ALA A 556 13.85 13.87 16.85
C ALA A 556 13.88 12.36 16.67
N LEU A 557 14.48 11.86 15.58
CA LEU A 557 14.66 10.44 15.32
C LEU A 557 15.62 9.78 16.31
N GLU A 558 16.68 10.48 16.76
CA GLU A 558 17.56 10.00 17.82
C GLU A 558 16.82 9.81 19.15
N VAL A 559 15.89 10.71 19.50
CA VAL A 559 15.01 10.51 20.66
C VAL A 559 14.12 9.28 20.47
N VAL A 560 13.45 9.17 19.31
CA VAL A 560 12.59 8.02 18.99
C VAL A 560 13.35 6.70 19.12
N LYS A 561 14.59 6.65 18.64
CA LYS A 561 15.48 5.48 18.73
C LYS A 561 15.96 5.21 20.15
N SER A 562 16.60 6.17 20.80
CA SER A 562 17.22 5.99 22.12
C SER A 562 16.20 5.62 23.20
N LYS A 563 14.94 6.05 23.01
CA LYS A 563 13.84 5.77 23.92
C LYS A 563 12.92 4.63 23.46
N ASN A 564 13.22 4.02 22.31
CA ASN A 564 12.42 2.97 21.68
C ASN A 564 10.92 3.33 21.60
N LEU A 565 10.62 4.58 21.20
CA LEU A 565 9.26 5.07 21.09
C LEU A 565 8.63 4.59 19.77
N PRO A 566 7.37 4.10 19.79
CA PRO A 566 6.63 3.85 18.56
C PRO A 566 6.42 5.16 17.80
N GLY A 567 6.86 5.21 16.54
CA GLY A 567 6.77 6.39 15.68
C GLY A 567 6.03 6.07 14.39
N PHE A 568 5.05 6.90 14.02
CA PHE A 568 4.34 6.83 12.75
C PHE A 568 4.47 8.13 11.98
N PHE A 569 4.76 8.02 10.70
CA PHE A 569 5.05 9.15 9.84
C PHE A 569 4.28 9.05 8.53
N THR A 570 3.92 10.19 7.95
CA THR A 570 3.34 10.24 6.60
C THR A 570 4.16 11.07 5.63
N ASP A 571 4.01 10.74 4.35
CA ASP A 571 4.54 11.55 3.25
C ASP A 571 3.61 11.51 2.04
N GLN A 572 3.81 12.43 1.10
CA GLN A 572 2.84 12.72 0.06
C GLN A 572 2.91 11.76 -1.14
N SER A 573 4.12 11.27 -1.45
CA SER A 573 4.37 10.41 -2.61
C SER A 573 5.34 9.30 -2.28
N GLU A 574 5.33 8.23 -3.07
CA GLU A 574 6.25 7.10 -2.87
C GLU A 574 7.72 7.48 -3.01
N VAL A 575 8.05 8.50 -3.82
CA VAL A 575 9.40 9.03 -3.95
C VAL A 575 9.87 9.65 -2.64
N LEU A 576 9.02 10.47 -2.01
CA LEU A 576 9.33 11.10 -0.73
C LEU A 576 9.41 10.04 0.38
N CYS A 577 8.54 9.02 0.38
CA CYS A 577 8.69 7.88 1.27
C CYS A 577 10.02 7.13 1.07
N GLY A 578 10.50 7.00 -0.17
CA GLY A 578 11.80 6.43 -0.48
C GLY A 578 12.96 7.20 0.17
N LYS A 579 12.91 8.53 0.13
CA LYS A 579 13.89 9.41 0.79
C LYS A 579 13.76 9.37 2.30
N ALA A 580 12.54 9.43 2.84
CA ALA A 580 12.27 9.29 4.26
C ALA A 580 12.86 7.98 4.84
N LYS A 581 12.73 6.86 4.11
CA LYS A 581 13.37 5.59 4.47
C LYS A 581 14.88 5.71 4.60
N GLN A 582 15.55 6.43 3.69
CA GLN A 582 17.00 6.63 3.75
C GLN A 582 17.39 7.46 4.98
N VAL A 583 16.65 8.53 5.29
CA VAL A 583 16.90 9.35 6.49
C VAL A 583 16.70 8.54 7.77
N ILE A 584 15.61 7.78 7.88
CA ILE A 584 15.33 6.93 9.04
C ILE A 584 16.42 5.87 9.23
N ARG A 585 16.86 5.23 8.15
CA ARG A 585 18.00 4.28 8.19
C ARG A 585 19.29 4.96 8.58
N GLY A 586 19.54 6.18 8.12
CA GLY A 586 20.68 7.00 8.50
C GLY A 586 20.70 7.33 10.00
N ALA A 587 19.53 7.50 10.62
CA ALA A 587 19.39 7.63 12.07
C ALA A 587 19.55 6.29 12.82
N GLY A 588 19.74 5.15 12.12
CA GLY A 588 19.83 3.82 12.72
C GLY A 588 18.50 3.26 13.21
N LEU A 589 17.40 3.70 12.62
CA LEU A 589 16.06 3.13 12.80
C LEU A 589 15.69 2.25 11.61
N HIS A 590 14.84 1.26 11.85
CA HIS A 590 14.29 0.40 10.81
C HIS A 590 12.79 0.64 10.67
N ILE A 591 12.30 0.53 9.45
CA ILE A 591 10.87 0.60 9.16
C ILE A 591 10.24 -0.71 9.62
N THR A 592 9.46 -0.65 10.70
CA THR A 592 8.73 -1.79 11.28
C THR A 592 7.28 -1.85 10.79
N HIS A 593 6.69 -0.70 10.42
CA HIS A 593 5.43 -0.66 9.68
C HIS A 593 5.69 -0.21 8.24
N PRO A 594 5.40 -1.06 7.22
CA PRO A 594 5.76 -0.79 5.84
C PRO A 594 5.04 0.45 5.30
N VAL A 595 5.59 1.04 4.24
CA VAL A 595 4.92 2.13 3.51
C VAL A 595 3.65 1.57 2.90
N THR A 596 2.51 2.08 3.35
CA THR A 596 1.19 1.72 2.85
C THR A 596 0.38 2.97 2.52
N PRO A 597 -0.52 2.93 1.50
CA PRO A 597 -1.44 4.02 1.26
C PRO A 597 -2.29 4.30 2.49
N ASN A 598 -2.36 5.55 2.90
CA ASN A 598 -3.22 5.96 4.00
C ASN A 598 -4.68 6.02 3.53
N PRO A 599 -5.62 5.31 4.20
CA PRO A 599 -7.03 5.35 3.82
C PRO A 599 -7.70 6.71 4.02
N PHE A 600 -7.11 7.58 4.85
CA PHE A 600 -7.55 8.95 5.10
C PHE A 600 -6.62 10.01 4.47
N ARG A 601 -5.82 9.64 3.46
CA ARG A 601 -5.11 10.64 2.63
C ARG A 601 -6.10 11.63 2.03
N SER A 602 -5.65 12.85 1.78
CA SER A 602 -6.47 13.83 1.06
C SER A 602 -6.89 13.25 -0.28
N PRO A 603 -8.18 13.35 -0.67
CA PRO A 603 -8.61 12.92 -2.00
C PRO A 603 -8.12 13.87 -3.10
N VAL A 604 -7.64 15.06 -2.73
CA VAL A 604 -7.18 16.08 -3.66
C VAL A 604 -5.75 15.78 -4.09
N ARG A 605 -5.58 15.56 -5.40
CA ARG A 605 -4.30 15.22 -6.03
C ARG A 605 -3.40 16.45 -6.12
N ASN A 606 -2.21 16.28 -5.58
CA ASN A 606 -1.12 17.24 -5.64
C ASN A 606 -0.32 17.04 -6.93
N PHE A 607 0.03 18.14 -7.60
CA PHE A 607 0.88 18.11 -8.79
C PHE A 607 2.22 18.73 -8.42
N GLY A 608 3.27 17.91 -8.41
CA GLY A 608 4.63 18.42 -8.20
C GLY A 608 5.01 19.43 -9.28
N VAL A 609 5.78 20.47 -8.92
CA VAL A 609 6.16 21.55 -9.85
C VAL A 609 6.76 21.02 -11.16
N SER A 610 7.57 19.95 -11.08
CA SER A 610 8.26 19.33 -12.22
C SER A 610 7.89 17.85 -12.42
N SER A 611 6.85 17.36 -11.73
CA SER A 611 6.49 15.95 -11.70
C SER A 611 4.98 15.72 -11.71
N ASN A 612 4.54 14.72 -12.47
CA ASN A 612 3.17 14.21 -12.51
C ASN A 612 2.97 12.97 -11.65
N LEU A 613 3.98 12.52 -10.89
CA LEU A 613 3.83 11.37 -10.00
C LEU A 613 2.65 11.53 -9.04
N PRO A 614 1.89 10.46 -8.74
CA PRO A 614 0.78 10.54 -7.79
C PRO A 614 1.26 11.04 -6.44
N SER A 615 0.62 12.10 -5.96
CA SER A 615 0.95 12.75 -4.70
C SER A 615 -0.32 13.24 -4.05
N TYR A 616 -0.43 13.06 -2.74
CA TYR A 616 -1.60 13.43 -1.93
C TYR A 616 -1.12 13.85 -0.56
N SER A 617 -1.72 14.87 0.06
CA SER A 617 -1.45 15.16 1.48
C SER A 617 -1.78 13.93 2.33
N ASN A 618 -0.85 13.55 3.22
CA ASN A 618 -0.86 12.31 3.98
C ASN A 618 -1.01 11.05 3.11
N GLY A 619 -0.45 11.03 1.90
CA GLY A 619 -0.64 9.97 0.90
C GLY A 619 -0.32 8.57 1.40
N PHE A 620 0.79 8.43 2.11
CA PHE A 620 1.31 7.16 2.60
C PHE A 620 1.69 7.27 4.08
N VAL A 621 1.55 6.15 4.80
CA VAL A 621 1.95 6.01 6.20
C VAL A 621 2.99 4.90 6.35
N PHE A 622 3.95 5.10 7.25
CA PHE A 622 4.99 4.14 7.62
C PHE A 622 5.38 4.35 9.09
N GLY A 623 6.07 3.39 9.70
CA GLY A 623 6.39 3.48 11.12
C GLY A 623 7.66 2.76 11.53
N VAL A 624 8.14 3.11 12.72
CA VAL A 624 9.35 2.61 13.38
C VAL A 624 9.02 2.20 14.82
N ASN A 625 9.73 1.20 15.34
CA ASN A 625 9.52 0.66 16.71
C ASN A 625 8.05 0.29 17.02
N THR A 626 7.32 -0.20 16.00
CA THR A 626 5.88 -0.49 16.06
C THR A 626 5.54 -1.90 16.48
#